data_AF-A0A0M0KKD9-F1
#
_entry.id   AF-A0A0M0KKD9-F1
#
_cell.length_a   1.000
_cell.length_b   1.000
_cell.length_c   1.000
_cell.angle_alpha   90.00
_cell.angle_beta   90.00
_cell.angle_gamma   90.00
#
_symmetry.space_group_name_H-M   'P 1'
#
loop_
_entity.id
_entity.type
_entity.pdbx_description
1 polymer ?
#
loop_
_entity_poly.entity_id
_entity_poly.type
_entity_poly.pdbx_seq_one_letter_code
_entity_poly.pdbx_strand_id
1 'polypeptide(L)'
;MKMLQEWPFFHLFVPNARKPVDSHIISDQATRELIADTERILTKLIEQSNGKNMKRSVRRKHKERRIHVKLNHKHIRVMMFDTKYSTAAVKKKIFIDCYRKYVKAKDGIGKTKEASIYYMKDGRSHVRSIRESPLFKGIFYHINRLDDAFLGVQSSKEASISALTIGHQERTAASQNDLQLLHLETERFIQQLSHFALDPLLESRLKRIAIQTEKLVPDFQLLDFEERHTVRRMLREDIPNLLTTYLSLTTQHQLDQKENVFVTLSKMELTLISLNEELEKARVERMEHLLRLNELRYDQK
;
A
#
# COMPACT_ATOMS: atom_id res chain seq x y z
N MET A 1 5.37 9.56 18.68
CA MET A 1 4.43 8.68 19.41
C MET A 1 4.66 7.15 19.23
N LYS A 2 5.80 6.69 18.70
CA LYS A 2 6.11 5.23 18.64
C LYS A 2 6.89 4.69 19.85
N MET A 3 7.47 5.56 20.68
CA MET A 3 8.20 5.15 21.89
C MET A 3 7.33 4.61 23.03
N LEU A 4 6.00 4.75 22.96
CA LEU A 4 5.10 4.34 24.05
C LEU A 4 4.61 2.89 23.91
N GLN A 5 4.83 2.24 22.76
CA GLN A 5 4.28 0.90 22.49
C GLN A 5 5.21 -0.24 22.92
N GLU A 6 6.46 0.05 23.25
CA GLU A 6 7.44 -0.91 23.77
C GLU A 6 7.50 -0.93 25.30
N TRP A 7 6.67 -0.13 25.98
CA TRP A 7 6.57 -0.16 27.43
C TRP A 7 5.69 -1.33 27.88
N PRO A 8 6.18 -2.22 28.77
CA PRO A 8 5.47 -3.43 29.20
C PRO A 8 4.11 -3.16 29.85
N PHE A 9 3.85 -1.91 30.26
CA PHE A 9 2.61 -1.48 30.90
C PHE A 9 1.50 -1.03 29.93
N PHE A 10 1.80 -0.77 28.65
CA PHE A 10 0.78 -0.31 27.68
C PHE A 10 -0.25 -1.41 27.33
N HIS A 11 0.13 -2.67 27.47
CA HIS A 11 -0.77 -3.81 27.27
C HIS A 11 -1.88 -3.92 28.33
N LEU A 12 -1.81 -3.22 29.46
CA LEU A 12 -2.87 -3.23 30.47
C LEU A 12 -4.11 -2.43 30.05
N PHE A 13 -3.94 -1.37 29.25
CA PHE A 13 -5.04 -0.45 28.89
C PHE A 13 -5.72 -0.76 27.54
N VAL A 14 -5.20 -1.72 26.77
CA VAL A 14 -5.79 -2.13 25.50
C VAL A 14 -6.87 -3.19 25.74
N PRO A 15 -8.14 -2.98 25.29
CA PRO A 15 -9.18 -3.99 25.39
C PRO A 15 -8.71 -5.32 24.80
N ASN A 16 -9.00 -6.44 25.47
CA ASN A 16 -8.46 -7.76 25.10
C ASN A 16 -8.63 -8.09 23.60
N ALA A 17 -9.74 -7.67 22.99
CA ALA A 17 -10.03 -7.88 21.56
C ALA A 17 -9.09 -7.14 20.59
N ARG A 18 -8.37 -6.11 21.05
CA ARG A 18 -7.41 -5.35 20.24
C ARG A 18 -5.96 -5.78 20.45
N LYS A 19 -5.67 -6.63 21.44
CA LYS A 19 -4.32 -7.18 21.64
C LYS A 19 -3.97 -8.14 20.50
N PRO A 20 -2.76 -8.08 19.95
CA PRO A 20 -2.35 -9.02 18.90
C PRO A 20 -2.40 -10.46 19.42
N VAL A 21 -2.64 -11.41 18.52
CA VAL A 21 -2.53 -12.83 18.85
C VAL A 21 -1.07 -13.25 18.94
N ASP A 22 -0.74 -14.07 19.94
CA ASP A 22 0.60 -14.61 20.08
C ASP A 22 0.91 -15.60 18.94
N SER A 23 2.15 -15.56 18.44
CA SER A 23 2.58 -16.34 17.27
C SER A 23 2.46 -17.85 17.47
N HIS A 24 2.71 -18.36 18.68
CA HIS A 24 2.64 -19.80 18.99
C HIS A 24 1.21 -20.35 18.92
N ILE A 25 0.19 -19.51 19.11
CA ILE A 25 -1.21 -19.96 18.99
C ILE A 25 -1.58 -20.19 17.53
N ILE A 26 -1.00 -19.45 16.60
CA ILE A 26 -1.37 -19.44 15.18
C ILE A 26 -0.40 -20.20 14.28
N SER A 27 0.77 -20.61 14.80
CA SER A 27 1.81 -21.30 14.03
C SER A 27 1.51 -22.77 13.71
N ASP A 28 0.44 -23.32 14.28
CA ASP A 28 0.02 -24.72 14.14
C ASP A 28 -0.33 -25.11 12.69
N GLN A 29 0.00 -26.33 12.30
CA GLN A 29 -0.23 -26.87 10.96
C GLN A 29 -1.72 -26.86 10.58
N ALA A 30 -2.60 -27.24 11.51
CA ALA A 30 -4.05 -27.20 11.28
C ALA A 30 -4.55 -25.78 10.94
N THR A 31 -3.95 -24.76 11.58
CA THR A 31 -4.30 -23.35 11.31
C THR A 31 -3.78 -22.90 9.94
N ARG A 32 -2.57 -23.32 9.54
CA ARG A 32 -2.03 -23.03 8.21
C ARG A 32 -2.89 -23.62 7.10
N GLU A 33 -3.33 -24.86 7.25
CA GLU A 33 -4.20 -25.49 6.26
C GLU A 33 -5.60 -24.86 6.21
N LEU A 34 -6.12 -24.43 7.37
CA LEU A 34 -7.38 -23.67 7.44
C LEU A 34 -7.30 -22.36 6.65
N ILE A 35 -6.17 -21.65 6.78
CA ILE A 35 -5.88 -20.42 6.03
C ILE A 35 -5.77 -20.72 4.54
N ALA A 36 -4.94 -21.69 4.15
CA ALA A 36 -4.72 -22.05 2.75
C ALA A 36 -6.02 -22.49 2.04
N ASP A 37 -6.88 -23.27 2.72
CA ASP A 37 -8.18 -23.65 2.17
C ASP A 37 -9.13 -22.47 2.04
N THR A 38 -9.04 -21.49 2.93
CA THR A 38 -9.82 -20.26 2.85
C THR A 38 -9.39 -19.42 1.66
N GLU A 39 -8.08 -19.27 1.44
CA GLU A 39 -7.52 -18.59 0.26
C GLU A 39 -7.98 -19.26 -1.04
N ARG A 40 -7.92 -20.59 -1.12
CA ARG A 40 -8.44 -21.35 -2.28
C ARG A 40 -9.92 -21.10 -2.55
N ILE A 41 -10.75 -21.00 -1.50
CA ILE A 41 -12.18 -20.68 -1.67
C ILE A 41 -12.35 -19.27 -2.20
N LEU A 42 -11.61 -18.30 -1.66
CA LEU A 42 -11.70 -16.90 -2.09
C LEU A 42 -11.23 -16.75 -3.55
N THR A 43 -10.15 -17.41 -3.95
CA THR A 43 -9.68 -17.43 -5.36
C THR A 43 -10.75 -17.98 -6.30
N LYS A 44 -11.38 -19.11 -5.97
CA LYS A 44 -12.50 -19.64 -6.77
C LYS A 44 -13.68 -18.68 -6.87
N LEU A 45 -13.96 -17.91 -5.80
CA LEU A 45 -15.03 -16.91 -5.83
C LEU A 45 -14.69 -15.70 -6.69
N ILE A 46 -13.42 -15.31 -6.72
CA ILE A 46 -12.91 -14.26 -7.61
C ILE A 46 -13.07 -14.70 -9.07
N GLU A 47 -12.65 -15.92 -9.41
CA GLU A 47 -12.75 -16.48 -10.77
C GLU A 47 -14.21 -16.61 -11.23
N GLN A 48 -15.13 -16.96 -10.32
CA GLN A 48 -16.56 -17.10 -10.60
C GLN A 48 -17.36 -15.79 -10.46
N SER A 49 -16.70 -14.64 -10.42
CA SER A 49 -17.37 -13.35 -10.27
C SER A 49 -17.81 -12.82 -11.63
N ASN A 50 -19.04 -12.32 -11.69
CA ASN A 50 -19.64 -11.83 -12.95
C ASN A 50 -19.59 -10.29 -13.06
N GLY A 51 -18.74 -9.61 -12.27
CA GLY A 51 -18.66 -8.14 -12.24
C GLY A 51 -19.90 -7.42 -11.69
N LYS A 52 -20.91 -8.17 -11.23
CA LYS A 52 -22.15 -7.62 -10.68
C LYS A 52 -22.14 -7.68 -9.16
N ASN A 53 -22.51 -6.57 -8.52
CA ASN A 53 -22.66 -6.50 -7.07
C ASN A 53 -23.86 -7.35 -6.63
N MET A 54 -23.59 -8.51 -6.03
CA MET A 54 -24.63 -9.45 -5.61
C MET A 54 -24.31 -10.05 -4.25
N LYS A 55 -25.37 -10.44 -3.52
CA LYS A 55 -25.20 -11.23 -2.30
C LYS A 55 -24.80 -12.66 -2.68
N ARG A 56 -23.78 -13.19 -2.03
CA ARG A 56 -23.35 -14.58 -2.23
C ARG A 56 -22.87 -15.18 -0.91
N SER A 57 -23.19 -16.44 -0.66
CA SER A 57 -22.76 -17.13 0.55
C SER A 57 -22.22 -18.50 0.17
N VAL A 58 -20.96 -18.77 0.52
CA VAL A 58 -20.31 -20.06 0.28
C VAL A 58 -19.86 -20.66 1.58
N ARG A 59 -20.25 -21.91 1.79
CA ARG A 59 -19.93 -22.68 2.99
C ARG A 59 -19.21 -23.95 2.57
N ARG A 60 -18.01 -24.16 3.10
CA ARG A 60 -17.26 -25.40 2.93
C ARG A 60 -17.10 -26.08 4.29
N LYS A 61 -17.51 -27.35 4.36
CA LYS A 61 -17.36 -28.17 5.56
C LYS A 61 -16.40 -29.30 5.24
N HIS A 62 -15.30 -29.35 5.97
CA HIS A 62 -14.38 -30.49 6.04
C HIS A 62 -14.58 -31.19 7.40
N LYS A 63 -14.00 -32.38 7.56
CA LYS A 63 -14.07 -33.13 8.83
C LYS A 63 -13.50 -32.30 9.99
N GLU A 64 -12.36 -31.66 9.75
CA GLU A 64 -11.56 -30.94 10.76
C GLU A 64 -11.82 -29.43 10.79
N ARG A 65 -12.37 -28.86 9.72
CA ARG A 65 -12.52 -27.41 9.55
C ARG A 65 -13.82 -27.00 8.88
N ARG A 66 -14.31 -25.81 9.20
CA ARG A 66 -15.49 -25.19 8.59
C ARG A 66 -15.18 -23.76 8.19
N ILE A 67 -15.43 -23.44 6.92
CA ILE A 67 -15.19 -22.11 6.36
C ILE A 67 -16.51 -21.58 5.79
N HIS A 68 -16.83 -20.33 6.08
CA HIS A 68 -18.02 -19.65 5.59
C HIS A 68 -17.66 -18.24 5.14
N VAL A 69 -17.80 -17.99 3.84
CA VAL A 69 -17.64 -16.68 3.22
C VAL A 69 -19.03 -16.13 2.87
N LYS A 70 -19.37 -14.95 3.40
CA LYS A 70 -20.61 -14.22 3.10
C LYS A 70 -20.26 -12.87 2.46
N LEU A 71 -20.72 -12.68 1.24
CA LEU A 71 -20.74 -11.42 0.53
C LEU A 71 -22.12 -10.78 0.73
N ASN A 72 -22.15 -9.66 1.43
CA ASN A 72 -23.32 -8.80 1.55
C ASN A 72 -23.05 -7.49 0.81
N HIS A 73 -24.11 -6.72 0.53
CA HIS A 73 -23.95 -5.38 -0.05
C HIS A 73 -23.05 -4.48 0.80
N LYS A 74 -23.13 -4.55 2.14
CA LYS A 74 -22.33 -3.64 2.99
C LYS A 74 -20.97 -4.20 3.39
N HIS A 75 -20.82 -5.53 3.39
CA HIS A 75 -19.73 -6.22 4.08
C HIS A 75 -19.33 -7.53 3.40
N ILE A 76 -18.05 -7.86 3.46
CA ILE A 76 -17.51 -9.19 3.18
C ILE A 76 -17.11 -9.81 4.53
N ARG A 77 -17.73 -10.94 4.86
CA ARG A 77 -17.46 -11.66 6.11
C ARG A 77 -16.90 -13.04 5.82
N VAL A 78 -15.73 -13.33 6.37
CA VAL A 78 -15.08 -14.63 6.36
C VAL A 78 -15.07 -15.18 7.79
N MET A 79 -15.59 -16.39 7.95
CA MET A 79 -15.63 -17.10 9.23
C MET A 79 -14.96 -18.44 9.07
N MET A 80 -13.97 -18.72 9.91
CA MET A 80 -13.21 -19.97 9.92
C MET A 80 -13.32 -20.62 11.30
N PHE A 81 -13.59 -21.91 11.34
CA PHE A 81 -13.79 -22.65 12.58
C PHE A 81 -13.06 -23.99 12.54
N ASP A 82 -12.33 -24.28 13.61
CA ASP A 82 -11.93 -25.65 13.92
C ASP A 82 -13.15 -26.45 14.38
N THR A 83 -13.26 -27.70 13.92
CA THR A 83 -14.29 -28.62 14.40
C THR A 83 -13.80 -29.39 15.62
N LYS A 84 -14.69 -30.22 16.18
CA LYS A 84 -14.33 -31.11 17.29
C LYS A 84 -13.21 -32.10 16.93
N TYR A 85 -13.09 -32.44 15.64
CA TYR A 85 -12.14 -33.42 15.10
C TYR A 85 -10.83 -32.79 14.60
N SER A 86 -10.66 -31.47 14.73
CA SER A 86 -9.41 -30.80 14.35
C SER A 86 -8.25 -31.33 15.17
N THR A 87 -7.12 -31.54 14.52
CA THR A 87 -5.83 -31.91 15.12
C THR A 87 -5.17 -30.75 15.86
N ALA A 88 -5.75 -29.54 15.76
CA ALA A 88 -5.21 -28.35 16.40
C ALA A 88 -5.14 -28.48 17.93
N ALA A 89 -3.99 -28.14 18.51
CA ALA A 89 -3.80 -28.19 19.97
C ALA A 89 -4.78 -27.26 20.71
N VAL A 90 -5.12 -26.13 20.08
CA VAL A 90 -6.08 -25.16 20.58
C VAL A 90 -7.08 -24.86 19.49
N LYS A 91 -8.36 -25.21 19.71
CA LYS A 91 -9.46 -24.96 18.76
C LYS A 91 -9.76 -23.47 18.64
N LYS A 92 -9.87 -22.99 17.41
CA LYS A 92 -10.00 -21.56 17.10
C LYS A 92 -11.29 -21.26 16.33
N LYS A 93 -11.78 -20.05 16.53
CA LYS A 93 -12.82 -19.44 15.69
C LYS A 93 -12.30 -18.09 15.23
N ILE A 94 -12.20 -17.88 13.94
CA ILE A 94 -11.62 -16.68 13.36
C ILE A 94 -12.68 -15.95 12.55
N PHE A 95 -12.80 -14.65 12.78
CA PHE A 95 -13.77 -13.78 12.12
C PHE A 95 -13.03 -12.61 11.48
N ILE A 96 -13.27 -12.43 10.18
CA ILE A 96 -12.80 -11.28 9.42
C ILE A 96 -14.02 -10.65 8.75
N ASP A 97 -14.32 -9.41 9.09
CA ASP A 97 -15.42 -8.61 8.52
C ASP A 97 -14.82 -7.32 7.97
N CYS A 98 -14.94 -7.14 6.66
CA CYS A 98 -14.48 -5.94 5.96
C CYS A 98 -15.68 -5.22 5.34
N TYR A 99 -15.70 -3.89 5.43
CA TYR A 99 -16.61 -3.08 4.63
C TYR A 99 -16.26 -3.23 3.15
N ARG A 100 -17.29 -3.17 2.29
CA ARG A 100 -17.08 -3.05 0.83
C ARG A 100 -16.51 -1.66 0.54
N LYS A 101 -15.64 -1.53 -0.46
CA LYS A 101 -14.92 -0.30 -0.82
C LYS A 101 -15.85 0.89 -1.03
N TYR A 102 -16.93 0.69 -1.78
CA TYR A 102 -17.92 1.73 -2.06
C TYR A 102 -18.71 2.20 -0.83
N VAL A 103 -18.68 1.44 0.27
CA VAL A 103 -19.35 1.83 1.53
C VAL A 103 -18.39 2.60 2.41
N LYS A 104 -17.22 2.02 2.70
CA LYS A 104 -16.15 2.64 3.50
C LYS A 104 -14.81 2.07 3.08
N ALA A 105 -14.03 2.86 2.34
CA ALA A 105 -12.64 2.54 2.02
C ALA A 105 -11.68 3.39 2.86
N LYS A 106 -10.49 2.86 3.11
CA LYS A 106 -9.31 3.59 3.53
C LYS A 106 -8.18 3.16 2.60
N ASP A 107 -7.53 4.11 1.94
CA ASP A 107 -6.39 3.86 1.04
C ASP A 107 -6.73 2.85 -0.09
N GLY A 108 -7.94 2.96 -0.68
CA GLY A 108 -8.39 2.07 -1.75
C GLY A 108 -8.79 0.65 -1.31
N ILE A 109 -8.74 0.35 -0.01
CA ILE A 109 -9.10 -0.96 0.57
C ILE A 109 -10.33 -0.80 1.46
N GLY A 110 -11.23 -1.79 1.43
CA GLY A 110 -12.38 -1.86 2.32
C GLY A 110 -11.97 -1.83 3.79
N LYS A 111 -12.52 -0.90 4.58
CA LYS A 111 -12.16 -0.74 6.00
C LYS A 111 -12.47 -2.03 6.78
N THR A 112 -11.51 -2.55 7.54
CA THR A 112 -11.76 -3.71 8.41
C THR A 112 -12.66 -3.32 9.58
N LYS A 113 -13.81 -3.97 9.72
CA LYS A 113 -14.72 -3.83 10.85
C LYS A 113 -14.30 -4.72 12.02
N GLU A 114 -13.98 -5.98 11.73
CA GLU A 114 -13.57 -6.97 12.71
C GLU A 114 -12.50 -7.88 12.12
N ALA A 115 -11.48 -8.21 12.91
CA ALA A 115 -10.43 -9.16 12.55
C ALA A 115 -9.96 -9.83 13.85
N SER A 116 -10.74 -10.80 14.32
CA SER A 116 -10.62 -11.37 15.66
C SER A 116 -10.46 -12.89 15.61
N ILE A 117 -9.71 -13.42 16.58
CA ILE A 117 -9.59 -14.85 16.85
C ILE A 117 -10.03 -15.15 18.27
N TYR A 118 -10.87 -16.16 18.40
CA TYR A 118 -11.41 -16.68 19.64
C TYR A 118 -10.81 -18.05 19.88
N TYR A 119 -10.22 -18.26 21.04
CA TYR A 119 -9.69 -19.55 21.46
C TYR A 119 -9.80 -19.72 22.97
N MET A 120 -9.71 -20.97 23.44
CA MET A 120 -9.63 -21.28 24.87
C MET A 120 -8.22 -21.73 25.20
N LYS A 121 -7.61 -21.11 26.21
CA LYS A 121 -6.29 -21.49 26.74
C LYS A 121 -6.41 -21.52 28.25
N ASP A 122 -5.95 -22.60 28.88
CA ASP A 122 -5.93 -22.76 30.35
C ASP A 122 -7.32 -22.53 31.00
N GLY A 123 -8.38 -23.01 30.35
CA GLY A 123 -9.77 -22.85 30.81
C GLY A 123 -10.38 -21.45 30.63
N ARG A 124 -9.61 -20.48 30.11
CA ARG A 124 -10.07 -19.10 29.89
C ARG A 124 -10.32 -18.84 28.41
N SER A 125 -11.37 -18.07 28.12
CA SER A 125 -11.66 -17.61 26.76
C SER A 125 -10.85 -16.38 26.43
N HIS A 126 -10.13 -16.42 25.31
CA HIS A 126 -9.32 -15.32 24.81
C HIS A 126 -9.87 -14.85 23.46
N VAL A 127 -9.98 -13.52 23.34
CA VAL A 127 -10.22 -12.83 22.08
C VAL A 127 -9.00 -11.99 21.78
N ARG A 128 -8.45 -12.13 20.57
CA ARG A 128 -7.28 -11.38 20.10
C ARG A 128 -7.49 -10.86 18.70
N SER A 129 -6.80 -9.79 18.35
CA SER A 129 -6.76 -9.24 17.00
C SER A 129 -5.81 -10.05 16.13
N ILE A 130 -6.25 -10.38 14.91
CA ILE A 130 -5.42 -10.99 13.87
C ILE A 130 -5.05 -10.00 12.76
N ARG A 131 -5.43 -8.73 12.90
CA ARG A 131 -5.24 -7.70 11.88
C ARG A 131 -3.77 -7.52 11.49
N GLU A 132 -2.88 -7.54 12.47
CA GLU A 132 -1.45 -7.31 12.29
C GLU A 132 -0.67 -8.61 12.03
N SER A 133 -1.34 -9.77 12.08
CA SER A 133 -0.68 -11.06 11.94
C SER A 133 -0.27 -11.32 10.48
N PRO A 134 1.03 -11.61 10.21
CA PRO A 134 1.52 -11.91 8.86
C PRO A 134 0.76 -13.05 8.16
N LEU A 135 0.37 -14.09 8.91
CA LEU A 135 -0.32 -15.26 8.37
C LEU A 135 -1.69 -14.96 7.73
N PHE A 136 -2.34 -13.85 8.12
CA PHE A 136 -3.67 -13.51 7.61
C PHE A 136 -3.64 -12.47 6.48
N LYS A 137 -2.46 -11.93 6.15
CA LYS A 137 -2.31 -10.92 5.08
C LYS A 137 -2.83 -11.43 3.74
N GLY A 138 -2.58 -12.70 3.40
CA GLY A 138 -3.09 -13.34 2.18
C GLY A 138 -4.63 -13.37 2.13
N ILE A 139 -5.28 -13.68 3.25
CA ILE A 139 -6.75 -13.63 3.33
C ILE A 139 -7.27 -12.20 3.12
N PHE A 140 -6.66 -11.20 3.75
CA PHE A 140 -7.05 -9.79 3.53
C PHE A 140 -6.88 -9.38 2.06
N TYR A 141 -5.83 -9.85 1.40
CA TYR A 141 -5.61 -9.65 -0.03
C TYR A 141 -6.70 -10.25 -0.90
N HIS A 142 -7.03 -11.51 -0.66
CA HIS A 142 -8.09 -12.17 -1.40
C HIS A 142 -9.46 -11.56 -1.14
N ILE A 143 -9.74 -11.07 0.08
CA ILE A 143 -10.98 -10.33 0.37
C ILE A 143 -11.04 -9.03 -0.44
N ASN A 144 -9.93 -8.29 -0.52
CA ASN A 144 -9.86 -7.05 -1.28
C ASN A 144 -10.12 -7.29 -2.78
N ARG A 145 -9.46 -8.31 -3.35
CA ARG A 145 -9.65 -8.69 -4.76
C ARG A 145 -11.05 -9.23 -5.04
N LEU A 146 -11.63 -9.96 -4.09
CA LEU A 146 -13.01 -10.40 -4.19
C LEU A 146 -13.98 -9.21 -4.21
N ASP A 147 -13.66 -8.13 -3.50
CA ASP A 147 -14.46 -6.92 -3.58
C ASP A 147 -14.42 -6.30 -4.98
N ASP A 148 -13.22 -6.10 -5.52
CA ASP A 148 -12.99 -5.54 -6.85
C ASP A 148 -13.66 -6.35 -7.96
N ALA A 149 -13.50 -7.67 -7.91
CA ALA A 149 -14.06 -8.59 -8.89
C ALA A 149 -15.60 -8.55 -8.93
N PHE A 150 -16.25 -8.30 -7.78
CA PHE A 150 -17.71 -8.12 -7.69
C PHE A 150 -18.17 -6.68 -7.93
N LEU A 151 -17.26 -5.71 -8.02
CA LEU A 151 -17.54 -4.33 -8.42
C LEU A 151 -17.32 -4.10 -9.93
N GLY A 152 -16.78 -5.10 -10.65
CA GLY A 152 -16.50 -5.00 -12.08
C GLY A 152 -15.22 -4.19 -12.38
N VAL A 153 -14.47 -3.80 -11.35
CA VAL A 153 -13.14 -3.21 -11.51
C VAL A 153 -12.19 -4.36 -11.76
N GLN A 154 -11.75 -4.56 -13.01
CA GLN A 154 -10.69 -5.52 -13.30
C GLN A 154 -9.40 -5.05 -12.63
N SER A 155 -9.07 -5.59 -11.46
CA SER A 155 -7.80 -5.32 -10.82
C SER A 155 -6.66 -5.93 -11.64
N SER A 156 -5.76 -5.09 -12.12
CA SER A 156 -4.40 -5.53 -12.47
C SER A 156 -3.80 -6.28 -11.26
N LYS A 157 -3.13 -7.40 -11.51
CA LYS A 157 -2.61 -8.30 -10.47
C LYS A 157 -1.61 -7.61 -9.52
N GLU A 158 -1.08 -6.46 -9.90
CA GLU A 158 0.00 -5.73 -9.24
C GLU A 158 -0.50 -4.67 -8.25
N ALA A 159 -1.61 -3.98 -8.50
CA ALA A 159 -2.07 -2.84 -7.68
C ALA A 159 -2.59 -3.23 -6.27
N SER A 160 -2.95 -4.49 -6.06
CA SER A 160 -3.56 -4.96 -4.82
C SER A 160 -2.54 -5.46 -3.78
N ILE A 161 -1.31 -5.78 -4.21
CA ILE A 161 -0.21 -6.18 -3.30
C ILE A 161 0.41 -4.91 -2.70
N SER A 162 0.59 -3.86 -3.51
CA SER A 162 1.08 -2.56 -3.03
C SER A 162 0.15 -1.99 -1.95
N ALA A 163 -1.16 -1.94 -2.18
CA ALA A 163 -2.11 -1.36 -1.22
C ALA A 163 -2.11 -2.02 0.18
N LEU A 164 -1.88 -3.34 0.28
CA LEU A 164 -1.85 -4.05 1.58
C LEU A 164 -0.49 -4.03 2.27
N THR A 165 0.55 -3.68 1.51
CA THR A 165 1.92 -3.59 2.02
C THR A 165 2.26 -2.14 2.40
N ILE A 166 1.62 -1.16 1.76
CA ILE A 166 1.77 0.29 2.02
C ILE A 166 1.37 0.66 3.46
N GLY A 167 0.46 -0.10 4.11
CA GLY A 167 0.09 0.18 5.51
C GLY A 167 1.13 -0.19 6.57
N HIS A 168 2.16 -0.98 6.26
CA HIS A 168 3.09 -1.51 7.28
C HIS A 168 4.57 -1.60 6.89
N GLN A 169 4.98 -1.10 5.72
CA GLN A 169 6.41 -1.04 5.33
C GLN A 169 6.96 0.37 5.05
N GLU A 170 6.16 1.43 5.13
CA GLU A 170 6.65 2.81 4.85
C GLU A 170 7.50 3.45 5.96
N ARG A 171 8.03 2.70 6.93
CA ARG A 171 9.01 3.23 7.90
C ARG A 171 10.04 2.18 8.28
N THR A 172 10.94 1.87 7.35
CA THR A 172 12.40 1.76 7.51
C THR A 172 12.94 0.92 6.35
N ALA A 173 13.84 1.49 5.54
CA ALA A 173 14.57 0.89 4.43
C ALA A 173 13.88 0.82 3.05
N ALA A 174 13.91 1.94 2.32
CA ALA A 174 13.94 1.95 0.86
C ALA A 174 14.72 3.18 0.38
N SER A 175 16.05 3.13 0.55
CA SER A 175 16.96 4.11 -0.04
C SER A 175 17.17 3.77 -1.52
N GLN A 176 17.21 4.79 -2.38
CA GLN A 176 17.39 4.73 -3.85
C GLN A 176 16.30 4.04 -4.69
N ASN A 177 15.88 2.81 -4.37
CA ASN A 177 14.97 2.05 -5.24
C ASN A 177 13.57 2.66 -5.38
N ASP A 178 13.13 3.44 -4.38
CA ASP A 178 11.78 4.00 -4.33
C ASP A 178 11.59 5.16 -5.32
N LEU A 179 12.62 5.99 -5.56
CA LEU A 179 12.53 7.08 -6.55
C LEU A 179 12.64 6.54 -7.97
N GLN A 180 13.44 5.50 -8.21
CA GLN A 180 13.49 4.83 -9.51
C GLN A 180 12.14 4.26 -9.90
N LEU A 181 11.48 3.59 -8.96
CA LEU A 181 10.12 3.09 -9.15
C LEU A 181 9.14 4.25 -9.40
N LEU A 182 9.23 5.33 -8.63
CA LEU A 182 8.36 6.50 -8.78
C LEU A 182 8.58 7.21 -10.13
N HIS A 183 9.81 7.29 -10.61
CA HIS A 183 10.15 7.81 -11.93
C HIS A 183 9.52 6.95 -13.03
N LEU A 184 9.68 5.62 -12.96
CA LEU A 184 9.06 4.68 -13.91
C LEU A 184 7.52 4.74 -13.88
N GLU A 185 6.92 4.92 -12.70
CA GLU A 185 5.48 5.14 -12.55
C GLU A 185 5.04 6.46 -13.19
N THR A 186 5.83 7.51 -13.00
CA THR A 186 5.57 8.83 -13.61
C THR A 186 5.66 8.75 -15.14
N GLU A 187 6.68 8.07 -15.68
CA GLU A 187 6.79 7.86 -17.12
C GLU A 187 5.60 7.08 -17.68
N ARG A 188 5.20 6.00 -17.01
CA ARG A 188 4.01 5.22 -17.39
C ARG A 188 2.75 6.06 -17.35
N PHE A 189 2.60 6.91 -16.34
CA PHE A 189 1.47 7.83 -16.23
C PHE A 189 1.45 8.83 -17.38
N ILE A 190 2.61 9.42 -17.73
CA ILE A 190 2.73 10.32 -18.88
C ILE A 190 2.39 9.59 -20.20
N GLN A 191 2.86 8.35 -20.38
CA GLN A 191 2.53 7.52 -21.54
C GLN A 191 1.04 7.16 -21.61
N GLN A 192 0.39 6.93 -20.47
CA GLN A 192 -1.06 6.72 -20.43
C GLN A 192 -1.81 7.99 -20.81
N LEU A 193 -1.33 9.16 -20.38
CA LEU A 193 -1.94 10.45 -20.67
C LEU A 193 -1.76 10.92 -22.11
N SER A 194 -0.69 10.52 -22.82
CA SER A 194 -0.51 10.84 -24.24
C SER A 194 -1.60 10.22 -25.13
N HIS A 195 -2.23 9.13 -24.69
CA HIS A 195 -3.41 8.57 -25.35
C HIS A 195 -4.68 9.43 -25.18
N PHE A 196 -4.74 10.28 -24.16
CA PHE A 196 -5.88 11.15 -23.86
C PHE A 196 -5.67 12.57 -24.38
N ALA A 197 -5.48 12.74 -25.70
CA ALA A 197 -5.53 14.03 -26.43
C ALA A 197 -5.05 15.26 -25.65
N LEU A 198 -3.93 15.12 -24.92
CA LEU A 198 -3.45 16.14 -23.99
C LEU A 198 -2.75 17.23 -24.81
N ASP A 199 -2.82 18.47 -24.35
CA ASP A 199 -2.19 19.59 -25.05
C ASP A 199 -0.67 19.34 -25.21
N PRO A 200 -0.10 19.46 -26.43
CA PRO A 200 1.32 19.24 -26.68
C PRO A 200 2.24 20.06 -25.76
N LEU A 201 1.81 21.26 -25.34
CA LEU A 201 2.60 22.11 -24.45
C LEU A 201 2.71 21.50 -23.04
N LEU A 202 1.63 20.94 -22.51
CA LEU A 202 1.63 20.30 -21.20
C LEU A 202 2.39 18.97 -21.24
N GLU A 203 2.23 18.20 -22.32
CA GLU A 203 3.01 16.97 -22.53
C GLU A 203 4.52 17.25 -22.56
N SER A 204 4.94 18.32 -23.26
CA SER A 204 6.35 18.72 -23.32
C SER A 204 6.92 19.04 -21.93
N ARG A 205 6.13 19.66 -21.05
CA ARG A 205 6.54 19.98 -19.67
C ARG A 205 6.65 18.74 -18.80
N LEU A 206 5.71 17.82 -18.92
CA LEU A 206 5.75 16.55 -18.19
C LEU A 206 6.97 15.71 -18.58
N LYS A 207 7.32 15.66 -19.86
CA LYS A 207 8.56 15.02 -20.32
C LYS A 207 9.81 15.66 -19.72
N ARG A 208 9.86 17.00 -19.63
CA ARG A 208 10.96 17.70 -18.98
C ARG A 208 11.06 17.39 -17.48
N ILE A 209 9.93 17.35 -16.78
CA ILE A 209 9.87 16.95 -15.36
C ILE A 209 10.41 15.52 -15.19
N ALA A 210 10.04 14.59 -16.07
CA ALA A 210 10.56 13.22 -16.04
C ALA A 210 12.08 13.19 -16.23
N ILE A 211 12.61 13.93 -17.20
CA ILE A 211 14.07 14.05 -17.45
C ILE A 211 14.79 14.64 -16.23
N GLN A 212 14.26 15.70 -15.61
CA GLN A 212 14.90 16.28 -14.42
C GLN A 212 14.85 15.36 -13.22
N THR A 213 13.77 14.56 -13.09
CA THR A 213 13.64 13.53 -12.06
C THR A 213 14.66 12.42 -12.26
N GLU A 214 14.89 11.98 -13.50
CA GLU A 214 15.90 10.96 -13.84
C GLU A 214 17.30 11.37 -13.36
N LYS A 215 17.66 12.65 -13.53
CA LYS A 215 18.93 13.20 -13.04
C LYS A 215 19.08 13.20 -11.53
N LEU A 216 17.96 13.30 -10.79
CA LEU A 216 17.95 13.27 -9.32
C LEU A 216 18.09 11.85 -8.76
N VAL A 217 17.75 10.81 -9.53
CA VAL A 217 17.77 9.40 -9.10
C VAL A 217 19.08 8.96 -8.43
N PRO A 218 20.28 9.14 -9.03
CA PRO A 218 21.51 8.57 -8.49
C PRO A 218 21.84 9.11 -7.09
N ASP A 219 21.61 10.40 -6.89
CA ASP A 219 22.03 11.14 -5.70
C ASP A 219 20.88 11.61 -4.82
N PHE A 220 19.69 11.07 -5.04
CA PHE A 220 18.49 11.41 -4.28
C PHE A 220 18.66 11.27 -2.76
N GLN A 221 19.55 10.38 -2.31
CA GLN A 221 19.84 10.21 -0.88
C GLN A 221 20.56 11.39 -0.25
N LEU A 222 21.27 12.19 -1.06
CA LEU A 222 22.04 13.34 -0.61
C LEU A 222 21.16 14.56 -0.33
N LEU A 223 19.94 14.57 -0.86
CA LEU A 223 18.93 15.58 -0.57
C LEU A 223 18.42 15.46 0.88
N ASP A 224 18.00 16.60 1.41
CA ASP A 224 17.43 16.67 2.74
C ASP A 224 16.12 15.91 2.85
N PHE A 225 15.69 15.64 4.08
CA PHE A 225 14.43 14.93 4.31
C PHE A 225 13.23 15.68 3.70
N GLU A 226 13.20 17.00 3.82
CA GLU A 226 12.14 17.86 3.29
C GLU A 226 12.12 17.85 1.77
N GLU A 227 13.28 18.04 1.14
CA GLU A 227 13.44 18.02 -0.33
C GLU A 227 13.00 16.67 -0.91
N ARG A 228 13.45 15.56 -0.31
CA ARG A 228 13.03 14.22 -0.72
C ARG A 228 11.53 14.00 -0.56
N HIS A 229 10.93 14.56 0.48
CA HIS A 229 9.49 14.48 0.67
C HIS A 229 8.75 15.29 -0.39
N THR A 230 9.21 16.51 -0.70
CA THR A 230 8.65 17.38 -1.72
C THR A 230 8.67 16.73 -3.10
N VAL A 231 9.81 16.17 -3.53
CA VAL A 231 9.90 15.47 -4.82
C VAL A 231 8.97 14.26 -4.88
N ARG A 232 8.90 13.44 -3.82
CA ARG A 232 8.00 12.29 -3.76
C ARG A 232 6.54 12.70 -3.85
N ARG A 233 6.13 13.71 -3.07
CA ARG A 233 4.76 14.21 -3.05
C ARG A 233 4.37 14.79 -4.41
N MET A 234 5.28 15.55 -5.03
CA MET A 234 5.06 16.14 -6.34
C MET A 234 4.74 15.08 -7.41
N LEU A 235 5.55 14.03 -7.49
CA LEU A 235 5.40 12.97 -8.49
C LEU A 235 4.25 12.02 -8.19
N ARG A 236 4.04 11.64 -6.92
CA ARG A 236 3.05 10.64 -6.51
C ARG A 236 1.63 11.21 -6.40
N GLU A 237 1.51 12.46 -5.98
CA GLU A 237 0.23 13.06 -5.61
C GLU A 237 -0.05 14.31 -6.43
N ASP A 238 0.80 15.33 -6.36
CA ASP A 238 0.44 16.67 -6.87
C ASP A 238 0.26 16.69 -8.40
N ILE A 239 1.19 16.12 -9.17
CA ILE A 239 1.09 16.05 -10.65
C ILE A 239 -0.10 15.17 -11.09
N PRO A 240 -0.28 13.93 -10.58
CA PRO A 240 -1.45 13.13 -10.93
C PRO A 240 -2.77 13.79 -10.57
N ASN A 241 -2.87 14.40 -9.39
CA ASN A 241 -4.10 15.07 -8.94
C ASN A 241 -4.40 16.31 -9.80
N LEU A 242 -3.38 17.09 -10.14
CA LEU A 242 -3.52 18.28 -10.99
C LEU A 242 -4.04 17.90 -12.38
N LEU A 243 -3.44 16.88 -13.01
CA LEU A 243 -3.81 16.47 -14.35
C LEU A 243 -5.15 15.75 -14.40
N THR A 244 -5.46 14.89 -13.43
CA THR A 244 -6.78 14.23 -13.36
C THR A 244 -7.90 15.24 -13.11
N THR A 245 -7.66 16.23 -12.25
CA THR A 245 -8.61 17.33 -12.02
C THR A 245 -8.80 18.13 -13.31
N TYR A 246 -7.73 18.53 -13.99
CA TYR A 246 -7.79 19.27 -15.25
C TYR A 246 -8.57 18.49 -16.33
N LEU A 247 -8.29 17.20 -16.51
CA LEU A 247 -8.98 16.36 -17.50
C LEU A 247 -10.45 16.10 -17.14
N SER A 248 -10.83 16.22 -15.87
CA SER A 248 -12.23 16.11 -15.43
C SER A 248 -13.07 17.36 -15.67
N LEU A 249 -12.44 18.51 -15.98
CA LEU A 249 -13.14 19.76 -16.26
C LEU A 249 -13.81 19.74 -17.64
N THR A 250 -14.83 20.58 -17.82
CA THR A 250 -15.43 20.81 -19.14
C THR A 250 -14.44 21.53 -20.06
N THR A 251 -14.62 21.40 -21.38
CA THR A 251 -13.69 21.98 -22.38
C THR A 251 -13.52 23.50 -22.25
N GLN A 252 -14.56 24.23 -21.85
CA GLN A 252 -14.48 25.67 -21.58
C GLN A 252 -13.56 25.95 -20.38
N HIS A 253 -13.76 25.25 -19.26
CA HIS A 253 -12.93 25.42 -18.07
C HIS A 253 -11.50 24.89 -18.26
N GLN A 254 -11.30 23.91 -19.14
CA GLN A 254 -9.96 23.47 -19.54
C GLN A 254 -9.19 24.58 -20.24
N LEU A 255 -9.82 25.31 -21.18
CA LEU A 255 -9.17 26.44 -21.83
C LEU A 255 -8.78 27.55 -20.85
N ASP A 256 -9.68 27.88 -19.91
CA ASP A 256 -9.43 28.91 -18.90
C ASP A 256 -8.32 28.52 -17.91
N GLN A 257 -8.26 27.24 -17.51
CA GLN A 257 -7.31 26.74 -16.51
C GLN A 257 -5.98 26.26 -17.12
N LYS A 258 -5.89 26.16 -18.44
CA LYS A 258 -4.70 25.67 -19.15
C LYS A 258 -3.43 26.43 -18.76
N GLU A 259 -3.51 27.76 -18.72
CA GLU A 259 -2.35 28.60 -18.35
C GLU A 259 -1.93 28.35 -16.90
N ASN A 260 -2.89 28.23 -15.98
CA ASN A 260 -2.61 27.96 -14.57
C ASN A 260 -1.94 26.59 -14.36
N VAL A 261 -2.41 25.55 -15.07
CA VAL A 261 -1.77 24.22 -15.04
C VAL A 261 -0.36 24.30 -15.61
N PHE A 262 -0.17 25.00 -16.73
CA PHE A 262 1.15 25.17 -17.34
C PHE A 262 2.14 25.89 -16.41
N VAL A 263 1.71 26.99 -15.78
CA VAL A 263 2.53 27.73 -14.80
C VAL A 263 2.87 26.84 -13.61
N THR A 264 1.93 26.05 -13.12
CA THR A 264 2.14 25.14 -11.98
C THR A 264 3.17 24.06 -12.32
N LEU A 265 3.04 23.40 -13.48
CA LEU A 265 4.03 22.43 -13.96
C LEU A 265 5.40 23.08 -14.17
N SER A 266 5.44 24.32 -14.66
CA SER A 266 6.69 25.06 -14.85
C SER A 266 7.38 25.37 -13.51
N LYS A 267 6.61 25.71 -12.47
CA LYS A 267 7.16 25.89 -11.11
C LYS A 267 7.73 24.57 -10.56
N MET A 268 7.01 23.47 -10.76
CA MET A 268 7.48 22.12 -10.38
C MET A 268 8.78 21.74 -11.12
N GLU A 269 8.86 22.02 -12.42
CA GLU A 269 10.09 21.84 -13.20
C GLU A 269 11.25 22.66 -12.63
N LEU A 270 11.04 23.94 -12.33
CA LEU A 270 12.05 24.82 -11.74
C LEU A 270 12.55 24.31 -10.39
N THR A 271 11.66 23.81 -9.54
CA THR A 271 12.07 23.22 -8.25
C THR A 271 12.93 21.98 -8.41
N LEU A 272 12.69 21.15 -9.43
CA LEU A 272 13.56 19.99 -9.70
C LEU A 272 14.92 20.42 -10.26
N ILE A 273 14.95 21.49 -11.06
CA ILE A 273 16.20 22.08 -11.57
C ILE A 273 17.04 22.64 -10.42
N SER A 274 16.46 23.40 -9.50
CA SER A 274 17.20 23.96 -8.36
C SER A 274 17.80 22.87 -7.47
N LEU A 275 17.05 21.80 -7.21
CA LEU A 275 17.54 20.64 -6.46
C LEU A 275 18.70 19.93 -7.17
N ASN A 276 18.65 19.81 -8.50
CA ASN A 276 19.77 19.27 -9.27
C ASN A 276 21.01 20.17 -9.15
N GLU A 277 20.85 21.49 -9.26
CA GLU A 277 21.96 22.44 -9.11
C GLU A 277 22.59 22.40 -7.70
N GLU A 278 21.77 22.27 -6.66
CA GLU A 278 22.23 22.12 -5.28
C GLU A 278 22.99 20.80 -5.07
N LEU A 279 22.54 19.70 -5.68
CA LEU A 279 23.27 18.44 -5.66
C LEU A 279 24.63 18.53 -6.37
N GLU A 280 24.70 19.20 -7.53
CA GLU A 280 25.97 19.40 -8.22
C GLU A 280 26.95 20.23 -7.38
N LYS A 281 26.48 21.31 -6.74
CA LYS A 281 27.30 22.08 -5.79
C LYS A 281 27.80 21.21 -4.65
N ALA A 282 26.93 20.41 -4.04
CA ALA A 282 27.31 19.50 -2.96
C ALA A 282 28.32 18.43 -3.41
N ARG A 283 28.26 17.95 -4.66
CA ARG A 283 29.26 17.03 -5.22
C ARG A 283 30.62 17.70 -5.38
N VAL A 284 30.65 18.91 -5.93
CA VAL A 284 31.89 19.69 -6.11
C VAL A 284 32.56 19.96 -4.76
N GLU A 285 31.79 20.39 -3.76
CA GLU A 285 32.32 20.65 -2.41
C GLU A 285 32.90 19.39 -1.75
N ARG A 286 32.25 18.23 -1.89
CA ARG A 286 32.81 16.97 -1.40
C ARG A 286 34.07 16.56 -2.15
N MET A 287 34.10 16.75 -3.46
CA MET A 287 35.29 16.47 -4.26
C MET A 287 36.47 17.34 -3.82
N GLU A 288 36.26 18.65 -3.65
CA GLU A 288 37.28 19.56 -3.11
C GLU A 288 37.76 19.14 -1.72
N HIS A 289 36.84 18.75 -0.84
CA HIS A 289 37.20 18.27 0.49
C HIS A 289 38.06 17.00 0.44
N LEU A 290 37.71 16.04 -0.43
CA LEU A 290 38.49 14.82 -0.62
C LEU A 290 39.88 15.10 -1.22
N LEU A 291 39.99 16.06 -2.15
CA LEU A 291 41.26 16.50 -2.70
C LEU A 291 42.15 17.12 -1.63
N ARG A 292 41.62 18.05 -0.82
CA ARG A 292 42.37 18.64 0.32
C ARG A 292 42.83 17.59 1.33
N LEU A 293 41.98 16.60 1.63
CA LEU A 293 42.36 15.49 2.52
C LEU A 293 43.46 14.61 1.93
N ASN A 294 43.47 14.40 0.61
CA ASN A 294 44.52 13.65 -0.07
C ASN A 294 45.84 14.41 -0.09
N GLU A 295 45.82 15.71 -0.41
CA GLU A 295 46.99 16.60 -0.33
C GLU A 295 47.61 16.50 1.08
N LEU A 296 46.81 16.67 2.15
CA LEU A 296 47.29 16.56 3.53
C LEU A 296 47.90 15.18 3.87
N ARG A 297 47.44 14.09 3.24
CA ARG A 297 47.91 12.73 3.52
C ARG A 297 49.15 12.33 2.72
N TYR A 298 49.33 12.91 1.54
CA TYR A 298 50.34 12.44 0.58
C TYR A 298 51.38 13.50 0.19
N ASP A 299 51.15 14.80 0.47
CA ASP A 299 52.17 15.86 0.33
C ASP A 299 53.09 16.01 1.55
N GLN A 300 52.87 15.24 2.63
CA GLN A 300 53.90 15.06 3.66
C GLN A 300 54.90 13.97 3.24
N LYS A 301 55.67 14.27 2.20
CA LYS A 301 56.96 13.62 1.91
C LYS A 301 57.97 14.63 1.42
#